data_AF-A0A7S6WQQ1-F1
#
_entry.id   AF-A0A7S6WQQ1-F1
#
_cell.length_a   1.000
_cell.length_b   1.000
_cell.length_c   1.000
_cell.angle_alpha   90.00
_cell.angle_beta   90.00
_cell.angle_gamma   90.00
#
_symmetry.space_group_name_H-M   'P 1'
#
loop_
_entity.id
_entity.type
_entity.pdbx_description
1 polymer ?
#
loop_
_entity_poly.entity_id
_entity_poly.type
_entity_poly.pdbx_seq_one_letter_code
_entity_poly.pdbx_strand_id
1 'polypeptide(L)'
;MFLNCVKTAISKPFTHFLLTLRVMFILFAIISFTACKKEYSEVFDIDELKEIAAETVLIINEKSWEEIRSLSSQEFKEQFTDDFISLNLEPVFADAGKYKFTRSSFFTESSDEKNSRKTGIVIVRTKYENKTVHFTFNFNEKKELCGMFIY
;
A
#
# COMPACT_ATOMS: atom_id res chain seq x y z
N MET A 1 44.31 -10.21 -44.55
CA MET A 1 43.08 -9.37 -44.61
C MET A 1 41.77 -10.17 -44.57
N PHE A 2 41.77 -11.46 -44.22
CA PHE A 2 40.56 -12.32 -44.27
C PHE A 2 40.00 -12.78 -42.91
N LEU A 3 40.62 -12.45 -41.77
CA LEU A 3 40.12 -12.87 -40.45
C LEU A 3 39.14 -11.88 -39.78
N ASN A 4 38.98 -10.65 -40.30
CA ASN A 4 38.10 -9.65 -39.68
C ASN A 4 36.66 -9.67 -40.19
N CYS A 5 36.33 -10.51 -41.18
CA CYS A 5 35.00 -10.54 -41.80
C CYS A 5 34.04 -11.58 -41.17
N VAL A 6 34.55 -12.55 -40.40
CA VAL A 6 33.72 -13.66 -39.89
C VAL A 6 33.09 -13.36 -38.52
N LYS A 7 33.71 -12.49 -37.70
CA LYS A 7 33.15 -12.11 -36.38
C LYS A 7 31.93 -11.18 -36.45
N THR A 8 31.72 -10.51 -37.59
CA THR A 8 30.66 -9.50 -37.78
C THR A 8 29.33 -10.07 -38.30
N ALA A 9 29.29 -11.34 -38.71
CA ALA A 9 28.09 -11.95 -39.29
C ALA A 9 27.21 -12.70 -38.26
N ILE A 10 27.76 -13.10 -37.10
CA ILE A 10 27.05 -13.96 -36.13
C ILE A 10 26.39 -13.14 -34.99
N SER A 11 26.79 -11.88 -34.78
CA SER A 11 26.32 -11.09 -33.63
C SER A 11 24.99 -10.36 -33.83
N LYS A 12 24.65 -9.98 -35.07
CA LYS A 12 23.47 -9.16 -35.38
C LYS A 12 22.12 -9.88 -35.18
N PRO A 13 21.88 -11.13 -35.64
CA PRO A 13 20.57 -11.74 -35.51
C PRO A 13 20.22 -12.06 -34.05
N PHE A 14 21.23 -12.37 -33.23
CA PHE A 14 21.06 -12.67 -31.81
C PHE A 14 20.74 -11.42 -30.98
N THR A 15 21.36 -10.28 -31.27
CA THR A 15 21.04 -9.01 -30.60
C THR A 15 19.65 -8.49 -30.99
N HIS A 16 19.25 -8.64 -32.25
CA HIS A 16 17.89 -8.30 -32.67
C HIS A 16 16.83 -9.20 -32.00
N PHE A 17 17.09 -10.50 -31.89
CA PHE A 17 16.21 -11.44 -31.19
C PHE A 17 16.06 -11.10 -29.70
N LEU A 18 17.16 -10.77 -29.02
CA LEU A 18 17.13 -10.33 -27.62
C LEU A 18 16.43 -8.97 -27.43
N LEU A 19 16.57 -8.06 -28.39
CA LEU A 19 15.88 -6.76 -28.38
C LEU A 19 14.37 -6.94 -28.54
N THR A 20 13.93 -7.79 -29.48
CA THR A 20 12.50 -8.11 -29.68
C THR A 20 11.88 -8.77 -28.46
N LEU A 21 12.63 -9.68 -27.80
CA LEU A 21 12.16 -10.34 -26.57
C LEU A 21 11.99 -9.35 -25.41
N ARG A 22 12.91 -8.39 -25.25
CA ARG A 22 12.80 -7.31 -24.24
C ARG A 22 11.61 -6.40 -24.49
N VAL A 23 11.39 -5.97 -25.73
CA VAL A 23 10.24 -5.12 -26.10
C VAL A 23 8.91 -5.85 -25.85
N MET A 24 8.84 -7.14 -26.17
CA MET A 24 7.64 -7.95 -25.90
C MET A 24 7.37 -8.11 -24.40
N PHE A 25 8.41 -8.26 -23.58
CA PHE A 25 8.28 -8.35 -22.12
C PHE A 25 7.82 -7.01 -21.52
N ILE A 26 8.31 -5.88 -22.05
CA ILE A 26 7.87 -4.53 -21.64
C ILE A 26 6.40 -4.31 -22.05
N LEU A 27 6.00 -4.69 -23.27
CA LEU A 27 4.60 -4.61 -23.69
C LEU A 27 3.70 -5.49 -22.81
N PHE A 28 4.11 -6.72 -22.50
CA PHE A 28 3.34 -7.62 -21.64
C PHE A 28 3.20 -7.08 -20.20
N ALA A 29 4.24 -6.44 -19.67
CA ALA A 29 4.20 -5.76 -18.38
C ALA A 29 3.21 -4.58 -18.37
N ILE A 30 3.12 -3.82 -19.48
CA ILE A 30 2.17 -2.71 -19.61
C ILE A 30 0.72 -3.21 -19.71
N ILE A 31 0.47 -4.32 -20.41
CA ILE A 31 -0.89 -4.86 -20.62
C ILE A 31 -1.41 -5.58 -19.36
N SER A 32 -0.53 -6.07 -18.49
CA SER A 32 -0.91 -6.78 -17.26
C SER A 32 -1.52 -5.88 -16.17
N PHE A 33 -1.56 -4.55 -16.38
CA PHE A 33 -2.09 -3.58 -15.41
C PHE A 33 -3.60 -3.31 -15.49
N THR A 34 -4.34 -3.86 -16.47
CA THR A 34 -5.71 -3.38 -16.76
C THR A 34 -6.85 -4.25 -16.22
N ALA A 35 -6.63 -5.10 -15.21
CA ALA A 35 -7.69 -5.92 -14.61
C ALA A 35 -8.03 -5.56 -13.15
N CYS A 36 -7.75 -4.33 -12.71
CA CYS A 36 -8.20 -3.86 -11.40
C CYS A 36 -9.65 -3.35 -11.53
N LYS A 37 -10.60 -4.01 -10.86
CA LYS A 37 -11.96 -3.49 -10.69
C LYS A 37 -11.83 -2.12 -10.02
N LYS A 38 -12.18 -1.05 -10.74
CA LYS A 38 -12.06 0.32 -10.21
C LYS A 38 -13.00 0.48 -9.03
N GLU A 39 -12.45 0.72 -7.85
CA GLU A 39 -13.23 1.13 -6.68
C GLU A 39 -13.76 2.55 -6.92
N TYR A 40 -14.93 2.87 -6.37
CA TYR A 40 -15.61 4.14 -6.61
C TYR A 40 -16.20 4.70 -5.32
N SER A 41 -16.03 6.00 -5.12
CA SER A 41 -16.66 6.79 -4.07
C SER A 41 -17.04 8.15 -4.64
N GLU A 42 -18.16 8.71 -4.18
CA GLU A 42 -18.58 10.07 -4.49
C GLU A 42 -17.91 11.11 -3.58
N VAL A 43 -17.38 10.67 -2.44
CA VAL A 43 -16.86 11.54 -1.37
C VAL A 43 -15.34 11.49 -1.30
N PHE A 44 -14.78 10.29 -1.46
CA PHE A 44 -13.36 10.05 -1.22
C PHE A 44 -12.56 9.91 -2.51
N ASP A 45 -11.38 10.53 -2.52
CA ASP A 45 -10.31 10.16 -3.43
C ASP A 45 -9.66 8.86 -2.93
N ILE A 46 -10.00 7.75 -3.58
CA ILE A 46 -9.61 6.41 -3.12
C ILE A 46 -8.10 6.17 -3.26
N ASP A 47 -7.49 6.69 -4.32
CA ASP A 47 -6.06 6.49 -4.56
C ASP A 47 -5.25 7.26 -3.52
N GLU A 48 -5.66 8.50 -3.21
CA GLU A 48 -5.08 9.30 -2.14
C GLU A 48 -5.23 8.63 -0.76
N LEU A 49 -6.42 8.12 -0.41
CA LEU A 49 -6.61 7.43 0.87
C LEU A 49 -5.76 6.16 0.96
N LYS A 50 -5.57 5.43 -0.14
CA LYS A 50 -4.69 4.26 -0.18
C LYS A 50 -3.23 4.62 -0.03
N GLU A 51 -2.80 5.75 -0.57
CA GLU A 51 -1.45 6.29 -0.39
C GLU A 51 -1.21 6.65 1.08
N ILE A 52 -2.09 7.45 1.67
CA ILE A 52 -2.03 7.84 3.09
C ILE A 52 -2.02 6.59 3.98
N ALA A 53 -2.86 5.61 3.70
CA ALA A 53 -2.89 4.35 4.46
C ALA A 53 -1.59 3.53 4.33
N ALA A 54 -0.98 3.50 3.15
CA ALA A 54 0.29 2.82 2.94
C ALA A 54 1.45 3.53 3.68
N GLU A 55 1.46 4.85 3.67
CA GLU A 55 2.41 5.66 4.45
C GLU A 55 2.21 5.47 5.95
N THR A 56 0.96 5.44 6.41
CA THR A 56 0.61 5.19 7.82
C THR A 56 1.19 3.86 8.32
N VAL A 57 1.21 2.81 7.48
CA VAL A 57 1.89 1.55 7.82
C VAL A 57 3.38 1.75 8.04
N LEU A 58 4.06 2.54 7.21
CA LEU A 58 5.50 2.82 7.38
C LEU A 58 5.77 3.58 8.67
N ILE A 59 5.01 4.64 8.92
CA ILE A 59 5.07 5.44 10.14
C ILE A 59 4.90 4.55 11.39
N ILE A 60 3.94 3.62 11.36
CA ILE A 60 3.72 2.66 12.45
C ILE A 60 4.94 1.75 12.67
N ASN A 61 5.56 1.26 11.59
CA ASN A 61 6.74 0.40 11.69
C ASN A 61 7.98 1.15 12.19
N GLU A 62 8.06 2.45 11.91
CA GLU A 62 9.10 3.35 12.43
C GLU A 62 8.82 3.84 13.85
N LYS A 63 7.63 3.53 14.39
CA LYS A 63 7.13 3.97 15.69
C LYS A 63 7.04 5.49 15.82
N SER A 64 6.74 6.17 14.71
CA SER A 64 6.60 7.62 14.62
C SER A 64 5.20 8.06 15.08
N TRP A 65 4.88 7.87 16.36
CA TRP A 65 3.54 8.05 16.90
C TRP A 65 3.00 9.48 16.80
N GLU A 66 3.86 10.48 16.92
CA GLU A 66 3.47 11.89 16.76
C GLU A 66 3.01 12.20 15.32
N GLU A 67 3.56 11.50 14.33
CA GLU A 67 3.14 11.66 12.94
C GLU A 67 1.75 11.06 12.71
N ILE A 68 1.45 9.90 13.31
CA ILE A 68 0.09 9.34 13.36
C ILE A 68 -0.88 10.33 13.99
N ARG A 69 -0.51 10.92 15.15
CA ARG A 69 -1.33 11.95 15.79
C ARG A 69 -1.51 13.17 14.88
N SER A 70 -0.52 13.54 14.07
CA SER A 70 -0.62 14.69 13.18
C SER A 70 -1.70 14.49 12.10
N LEU A 71 -1.77 13.27 11.54
CA LEU A 71 -2.74 12.84 10.51
C LEU A 71 -4.15 12.55 11.06
N SER A 72 -4.29 12.49 12.39
CA SER A 72 -5.52 12.06 13.05
C SER A 72 -6.54 13.18 13.28
N SER A 73 -7.82 12.83 13.40
CA SER A 73 -8.84 13.74 13.90
C SER A 73 -8.56 14.08 15.37
N GLN A 74 -9.10 15.18 15.87
CA GLN A 74 -8.89 15.57 17.27
C GLN A 74 -9.36 14.45 18.24
N GLU A 75 -10.53 13.89 17.97
CA GLU A 75 -11.10 12.82 18.79
C GLU A 75 -10.22 11.57 18.79
N PHE A 76 -9.64 11.21 17.65
CA PHE A 76 -8.77 10.04 17.58
C PHE A 76 -7.40 10.30 18.22
N LYS A 77 -6.87 11.53 18.18
CA LYS A 77 -5.64 11.89 18.93
C LYS A 77 -5.79 11.65 20.42
N GLU A 78 -6.96 11.97 20.98
CA GLU A 78 -7.28 11.79 22.39
C GLU A 78 -7.39 10.29 22.77
N GLN A 79 -7.79 9.44 21.82
CA GLN A 79 -7.89 7.99 22.01
C GLN A 79 -6.59 7.23 21.75
N PHE A 80 -5.72 7.75 20.88
CA PHE A 80 -4.46 7.12 20.49
C PHE A 80 -3.36 7.30 21.54
N THR A 81 -3.62 6.94 22.80
CA THR A 81 -2.71 7.14 23.94
C THR A 81 -1.54 6.14 23.92
N ASP A 82 -0.53 6.36 24.76
CA ASP A 82 0.57 5.40 24.96
C ASP A 82 0.05 4.05 25.49
N ASP A 83 -1.01 4.07 26.30
CA ASP A 83 -1.72 2.87 26.74
C ASP A 83 -2.37 2.15 25.55
N PHE A 84 -3.00 2.88 24.63
CA PHE A 84 -3.54 2.28 23.41
C PHE A 84 -2.43 1.60 22.59
N ILE A 85 -1.29 2.28 22.40
CA ILE A 85 -0.16 1.75 21.63
C ILE A 85 0.40 0.48 22.28
N SER A 86 0.70 0.52 23.58
CA SER A 86 1.29 -0.62 24.30
C SER A 86 0.34 -1.82 24.41
N LEU A 87 -0.97 -1.59 24.56
CA LEU A 87 -1.94 -2.68 24.70
C LEU A 87 -2.39 -3.27 23.35
N ASN A 88 -2.42 -2.47 22.27
CA ASN A 88 -3.05 -2.90 21.01
C ASN A 88 -2.05 -3.06 19.86
N LEU A 89 -0.94 -2.33 19.84
CA LEU A 89 0.01 -2.33 18.71
C LEU A 89 1.25 -3.18 19.00
N GLU A 90 1.91 -2.93 20.13
CA GLU A 90 3.17 -3.61 20.47
C GLU A 90 3.09 -5.15 20.51
N PRO A 91 2.03 -5.76 21.08
CA PRO A 91 1.90 -7.22 21.11
C PRO A 91 1.78 -7.80 19.69
N VAL A 92 1.12 -7.08 18.77
CA VAL A 92 0.98 -7.53 17.39
C VAL A 92 2.34 -7.60 16.70
N PHE A 93 3.20 -6.59 16.92
CA PHE A 93 4.52 -6.52 16.29
C PHE A 93 5.55 -7.47 16.93
N ALA A 94 5.45 -7.69 18.24
CA ALA A 94 6.27 -8.69 18.92
C ALA A 94 6.10 -10.08 18.27
N ASP A 95 4.86 -10.45 17.96
CA ASP A 95 4.55 -11.72 17.29
C ASP A 95 4.87 -11.70 15.79
N ALA A 96 4.65 -10.56 15.11
CA ALA A 96 4.77 -10.47 13.66
C ALA A 96 6.21 -10.57 13.15
N GLY A 97 7.19 -10.11 13.93
CA GLY A 97 8.58 -9.97 13.50
C GLY A 97 8.79 -8.73 12.62
N LYS A 98 9.83 -8.71 11.78
CA LYS A 98 10.12 -7.52 10.95
C LYS A 98 9.15 -7.38 9.77
N TYR A 99 8.80 -6.13 9.46
CA TYR A 99 8.10 -5.78 8.23
C TYR A 99 8.88 -6.25 6.99
N LYS A 100 8.17 -6.71 5.97
CA LYS A 100 8.75 -7.09 4.66
C LYS A 100 8.22 -6.23 3.53
N PHE A 101 6.91 -6.29 3.27
CA PHE A 101 6.28 -5.55 2.18
C PHE A 101 4.75 -5.48 2.33
N THR A 102 4.15 -4.45 1.75
CA THR A 102 2.70 -4.33 1.55
C THR A 102 2.26 -5.17 0.35
N ARG A 103 1.25 -6.03 0.55
CA ARG A 103 0.71 -6.93 -0.49
C ARG A 103 -0.35 -6.25 -1.35
N SER A 104 -1.30 -5.59 -0.70
CA SER A 104 -2.50 -5.05 -1.35
C SER A 104 -3.25 -4.12 -0.40
N SER A 105 -3.98 -3.16 -0.94
CA SER A 105 -4.94 -2.34 -0.21
C SER A 105 -6.33 -2.40 -0.86
N PHE A 106 -7.36 -2.39 -0.02
CA PHE A 106 -8.76 -2.43 -0.43
C PHE A 106 -9.49 -1.23 0.18
N PHE A 107 -10.41 -0.64 -0.57
CA PHE A 107 -11.26 0.43 -0.08
C PHE A 107 -12.71 -0.05 0.07
N THR A 108 -13.36 0.42 1.13
CA THR A 108 -14.81 0.40 1.31
C THR A 108 -15.22 1.68 2.04
N GLU A 109 -16.50 2.00 2.07
CA GLU A 109 -17.03 3.10 2.89
C GLU A 109 -18.22 2.63 3.71
N SER A 110 -18.46 3.30 4.84
CA SER A 110 -19.68 3.15 5.64
C SER A 110 -20.39 4.50 5.74
N SER A 111 -21.70 4.46 5.96
CA SER A 111 -22.52 5.66 6.19
C SER A 111 -23.18 5.56 7.56
N ASP A 112 -23.05 6.60 8.37
CA ASP A 112 -23.82 6.73 9.60
C ASP A 112 -25.25 7.17 9.26
N GLU A 113 -26.23 6.29 9.49
CA GLU A 113 -27.65 6.53 9.21
C GLU A 113 -28.20 7.78 9.91
N LYS A 114 -27.59 8.24 11.00
CA LYS A 114 -28.09 9.38 11.79
C LYS A 114 -27.70 10.74 11.21
N ASN A 115 -26.51 10.84 10.61
CA ASN A 115 -25.94 12.13 10.21
C ASN A 115 -25.52 12.19 8.74
N SER A 116 -25.74 11.11 7.97
CA SER A 116 -25.29 10.98 6.57
C SER A 116 -23.78 11.19 6.37
N ARG A 117 -22.98 11.08 7.45
CA ARG A 117 -21.52 11.19 7.37
C ARG A 117 -20.96 9.89 6.85
N LYS A 118 -20.12 9.98 5.82
CA LYS A 118 -19.39 8.82 5.31
C LYS A 118 -18.06 8.65 6.02
N THR A 119 -17.67 7.39 6.22
CA THR A 119 -16.33 7.00 6.69
C THR A 119 -15.66 6.20 5.58
N GLY A 120 -14.51 6.66 5.10
CA GLY A 120 -13.67 5.91 4.18
C GLY A 120 -12.87 4.89 4.96
N ILE A 121 -12.84 3.64 4.51
CA ILE A 121 -12.19 2.52 5.20
C ILE A 121 -11.19 1.90 4.24
N VAL A 122 -9.90 1.97 4.59
CA VAL A 122 -8.83 1.34 3.82
C VAL A 122 -8.26 0.17 4.61
N ILE A 123 -8.26 -1.02 3.99
CA ILE A 123 -7.68 -2.23 4.56
C ILE A 123 -6.37 -2.53 3.86
N VAL A 124 -5.25 -2.41 4.56
CA VAL A 124 -3.90 -2.67 4.05
C VAL A 124 -3.40 -4.02 4.54
N ARG A 125 -3.11 -4.92 3.60
CA ARG A 125 -2.54 -6.24 3.90
C ARG A 125 -1.02 -6.18 3.79
N THR A 126 -0.33 -6.54 4.86
CA THR A 126 1.13 -6.42 4.94
C THR A 126 1.75 -7.76 5.34
N LYS A 127 2.89 -8.09 4.73
CA LYS A 127 3.65 -9.28 5.08
C LYS A 127 4.75 -8.90 6.07
N TYR A 128 4.76 -9.60 7.19
CA TYR A 128 5.84 -9.62 8.16
C TYR A 128 6.53 -10.99 8.14
N GLU A 129 7.63 -11.14 8.88
CA GLU A 129 8.38 -12.40 8.98
C GLU A 129 7.48 -13.58 9.34
N ASN A 130 6.72 -13.46 10.43
CA ASN A 130 6.02 -14.59 11.02
C ASN A 130 4.56 -14.69 10.56
N LYS A 131 3.92 -13.57 10.20
CA LYS A 131 2.50 -13.53 9.81
C LYS A 131 2.18 -12.47 8.77
N THR A 132 0.92 -12.43 8.35
CA THR A 132 0.34 -11.30 7.63
C THR A 132 -0.39 -10.45 8.67
N VAL A 133 -0.27 -9.14 8.59
CA VAL A 133 -0.98 -8.20 9.45
C VAL A 133 -1.92 -7.37 8.57
N HIS A 134 -3.17 -7.25 9.02
CA HIS A 134 -4.20 -6.48 8.37
C HIS A 134 -4.44 -5.19 9.15
N PHE A 135 -4.09 -4.06 8.55
CA PHE A 135 -4.41 -2.75 9.09
C PHE A 135 -5.72 -2.28 8.48
N THR A 136 -6.63 -1.80 9.30
CA THR A 136 -7.81 -1.06 8.87
C THR A 136 -7.70 0.37 9.35
N PHE A 137 -7.73 1.32 8.41
CA PHE A 137 -7.70 2.75 8.68
C PHE A 137 -9.03 3.38 8.30
N ASN A 138 -9.63 4.12 9.22
CA ASN A 138 -10.87 4.84 9.02
C ASN A 138 -10.57 6.32 8.86
N PHE A 139 -11.12 6.92 7.81
CA PHE A 139 -10.94 8.33 7.48
C PHE A 139 -12.29 9.03 7.49
N ASN A 140 -12.35 10.20 8.10
CA ASN A 140 -13.50 11.08 7.96
C ASN A 140 -13.47 11.82 6.60
N GLU A 141 -14.51 12.57 6.27
CA GLU A 141 -14.64 13.31 4.99
C GLU A 141 -13.54 14.38 4.79
N LYS A 142 -12.83 14.78 5.85
CA LYS A 142 -11.65 15.65 5.78
C LYS A 142 -10.34 14.89 5.56
N LYS A 143 -10.41 13.57 5.36
CA LYS A 143 -9.28 12.65 5.21
C LYS A 143 -8.42 12.52 6.47
N GLU A 144 -8.94 12.91 7.63
CA GLU A 144 -8.26 12.73 8.91
C GLU A 144 -8.49 11.30 9.40
N LEU A 145 -7.45 10.67 9.95
CA LEU A 145 -7.55 9.34 10.55
C LEU A 145 -8.43 9.42 11.81
N CYS A 146 -9.58 8.76 11.79
CA CYS A 146 -10.56 8.77 12.88
C CYS A 146 -10.69 7.40 13.59
N GLY A 147 -9.97 6.39 13.12
CA GLY A 147 -9.92 5.08 13.76
C GLY A 147 -8.91 4.14 13.11
N MET A 148 -8.39 3.20 13.90
CA MET A 148 -7.43 2.19 13.45
C MET A 148 -7.70 0.85 14.14
N PHE A 149 -7.65 -0.24 13.36
CA PHE A 149 -7.74 -1.61 13.87
C PHE A 149 -6.66 -2.48 13.24
N ILE A 150 -6.16 -3.46 13.99
CA ILE A 150 -5.14 -4.39 13.52
C ILE A 150 -5.53 -5.83 13.89
N TYR A 151 -5.40 -6.76 12.95
CA TYR A 151 -5.64 -8.19 13.15
C TYR A 151 -4.73 -9.08 12.29
#